data_AF-S9V174-F1
#
_entry.id   AF-S9V174-F1
#
_cell.length_a   1.000
_cell.length_b   1.000
_cell.length_c   1.000
_cell.angle_alpha   90.00
_cell.angle_beta   90.00
_cell.angle_gamma   90.00
#
_symmetry.space_group_name_H-M   'P 1'
#
loop_
_entity.id
_entity.type
_entity.pdbx_description
1 polymer ?
#
loop_
_entity_poly.entity_id
_entity_poly.type
_entity_poly.pdbx_seq_one_letter_code
_entity_poly.pdbx_strand_id
1 'polypeptide(L)'
;MADYWSGRAMWHLYKNATLLHLSISFFFNHPRSLCLYLVNGTQSYIPSPRILLSFFFIFFTELPTSSTTSLAPITMSLTLWTGTHNENARTQKILVAAAFAGVQVTIKGCTYGTENECASFARNFSPCMRYPALQTEEGAVFESNAILRHIARIDKSGAKLYGATPFESSQVDAWLDFATTEIDASNLPYLAEFFHSVAAPKEALARVEEALTGLELWLETRTFLVGERMTIADIAVAFALQWTYRINVHHGEELAKKYKNAYRLYNTVMQQEKTVEVLKSCGATFGPHKAAKKEEKKEKKEEKKEKKEKKPAADDDEDDVPRETKKANPLDLLPPSKLVLDAFKREYSNNDTRAVAAPWFFNNYDPEGYTCFWCKYKYNEDNKVPFMTANLVRGWFQRMEHTRKYAFGVALIIGEEKGHEIVGFWVFRGKGMPEIVTEVVDTENFDWTEIADIQKEKEQITDYLAWEGPTIPRPVLEGRVFK
;
A
#
# COMPACT_ATOMS: atom_id res chain seq x y z
N MET A 1 21.57 42.12 -15.37
CA MET A 1 22.62 41.19 -14.93
C MET A 1 22.02 39.80 -15.03
N ALA A 2 22.62 38.92 -15.83
CA ALA A 2 22.20 37.53 -15.98
C ALA A 2 23.43 36.66 -15.68
N ASP A 3 23.31 35.77 -14.71
CA ASP A 3 24.42 34.95 -14.26
C ASP A 3 24.67 33.80 -15.24
N TYR A 4 25.79 33.88 -15.96
CA TYR A 4 26.21 32.85 -16.90
C TYR A 4 26.85 31.68 -16.14
N TRP A 5 26.29 30.48 -16.30
CA TRP A 5 26.97 29.25 -15.91
C TRP A 5 28.16 28.99 -16.85
N SER A 6 29.33 28.74 -16.28
CA SER A 6 30.50 28.27 -17.03
C SER A 6 30.99 26.95 -16.47
N GLY A 7 31.05 25.93 -17.32
CA GLY A 7 31.66 24.64 -17.04
C GLY A 7 32.91 24.47 -17.90
N ARG A 8 34.03 24.06 -17.30
CA ARG A 8 35.31 23.86 -18.00
C ARG A 8 35.74 22.40 -17.85
N ALA A 9 35.68 21.64 -18.95
CA ALA A 9 36.21 20.27 -18.99
C ALA A 9 37.63 20.29 -19.60
N MET A 10 38.61 19.75 -18.88
CA MET A 10 39.95 19.50 -19.42
C MET A 10 40.11 18.02 -19.73
N TRP A 11 40.63 17.72 -20.92
CA TRP A 11 41.00 16.38 -21.35
C TRP A 11 42.47 16.37 -21.77
N HIS A 12 43.22 15.37 -21.32
CA HIS A 12 44.60 15.14 -21.75
C HIS A 12 44.62 14.02 -22.80
N LEU A 13 44.88 14.39 -24.05
CA LEU A 13 45.13 13.45 -25.15
C LEU A 13 46.63 13.39 -25.44
N TYR A 14 47.22 12.21 -25.31
CA TYR A 14 48.62 11.97 -25.68
C TYR A 14 48.70 11.34 -27.07
N LYS A 15 49.41 12.00 -27.99
CA LYS A 15 49.92 11.39 -29.22
C LYS A 15 51.29 11.98 -29.53
N ASN A 16 52.30 11.13 -29.67
CA ASN A 16 53.69 11.48 -30.03
C ASN A 16 54.32 12.62 -29.19
N ALA A 17 54.33 12.45 -27.86
CA ALA A 17 55.22 13.13 -26.91
C ALA A 17 55.24 14.67 -26.92
N THR A 18 54.21 15.35 -27.44
CA THR A 18 54.06 16.81 -27.30
C THR A 18 52.68 17.11 -26.69
N LEU A 19 52.65 17.87 -25.58
CA LEU A 19 51.44 18.10 -24.80
C LEU A 19 50.70 19.34 -25.33
N LEU A 20 49.58 19.14 -26.03
CA LEU A 20 48.75 20.23 -26.55
C LEU A 20 47.57 20.50 -25.59
N HIS A 21 47.57 21.65 -24.93
CA HIS A 21 46.43 22.09 -24.12
C HIS A 21 45.33 22.67 -25.01
N LEU A 22 44.25 21.91 -25.23
CA LEU A 22 42.99 22.45 -25.74
C LEU A 22 42.05 22.75 -24.55
N SER A 23 41.58 23.99 -24.47
CA SER A 23 40.43 24.37 -23.64
C SER A 23 39.26 24.68 -24.56
N ILE A 24 38.15 23.94 -24.38
CA ILE A 24 36.88 24.21 -25.05
C ILE A 24 35.92 24.81 -24.01
N SER A 25 35.40 26.00 -24.31
CA SER A 25 34.42 26.70 -23.48
C SER A 25 33.08 26.73 -24.19
N PHE A 26 32.03 26.23 -23.54
CA PHE A 26 30.66 26.31 -24.05
C PHE A 26 29.96 27.55 -23.49
N PHE A 27 29.36 28.36 -24.37
CA PHE A 27 28.47 29.46 -23.99
C PHE A 27 27.09 29.19 -24.59
N PHE A 28 26.08 29.10 -23.74
CA PHE A 28 24.68 29.04 -24.16
C PHE A 28 24.09 30.45 -24.18
N ASN A 29 23.61 30.88 -25.36
CA ASN A 29 22.84 32.10 -25.50
C ASN A 29 21.68 31.86 -26.48
N HIS A 30 20.51 31.53 -25.92
CA HIS A 30 19.28 31.14 -26.61
C HIS A 30 19.32 29.82 -27.45
N PRO A 31 18.16 29.19 -27.73
CA PRO A 31 18.09 27.76 -27.99
C PRO A 31 18.08 27.44 -29.50
N ARG A 32 19.21 27.60 -30.19
CA ARG A 32 19.47 26.92 -31.49
C ARG A 32 20.90 26.99 -32.06
N SER A 33 21.87 27.61 -31.37
CA SER A 33 23.24 27.76 -31.90
C SER A 33 24.29 27.32 -30.88
N LEU A 34 25.00 26.24 -31.18
CA LEU A 34 26.20 25.83 -30.44
C LEU A 34 27.44 26.42 -31.14
N CYS A 35 28.18 27.30 -30.48
CA CYS A 35 29.38 27.93 -31.03
C CYS A 35 30.64 27.36 -30.35
N LEU A 36 31.48 26.67 -31.12
CA LEU A 36 32.75 26.12 -30.66
C LEU A 36 33.89 27.13 -30.88
N TYR A 37 34.55 27.50 -29.78
CA TYR A 37 35.79 28.28 -29.81
C TYR A 37 36.96 27.42 -29.35
N LEU A 38 38.02 27.38 -30.15
CA LEU A 38 39.31 26.83 -29.76
C LEU A 38 40.16 27.96 -29.19
N VAL A 39 40.54 27.85 -27.92
CA VAL A 39 41.43 28.80 -27.26
C VAL A 39 42.82 28.19 -27.16
N ASN A 40 43.78 28.80 -27.84
CA ASN A 40 45.21 28.61 -27.60
C ASN A 40 45.80 29.97 -27.21
N GLY A 41 46.81 29.99 -26.35
CA GLY A 41 47.22 31.16 -25.55
C GLY A 41 46.98 32.56 -26.15
N THR A 42 46.12 33.35 -25.48
CA THR A 42 45.87 34.79 -25.70
C THR A 42 45.21 35.26 -27.02
N GLN A 43 44.84 34.39 -27.97
CA GLN A 43 44.00 34.80 -29.11
C GLN A 43 42.87 33.81 -29.42
N SER A 44 41.69 34.35 -29.72
CA SER A 44 40.49 33.60 -30.14
C SER A 44 40.38 33.60 -31.66
N TYR A 45 40.22 32.42 -32.27
CA TYR A 45 40.02 32.28 -33.72
C TYR A 45 38.72 31.53 -34.03
N ILE A 46 38.02 31.95 -35.09
CA ILE A 46 36.89 31.22 -35.67
C ILE A 46 37.45 30.31 -36.77
N PRO A 47 37.40 28.97 -36.65
CA PRO A 47 37.92 28.07 -37.67
C PRO A 47 37.00 28.06 -38.90
N SER A 48 37.59 27.90 -40.10
CA SER A 48 36.82 27.88 -41.34
C SER A 48 35.98 26.58 -41.48
N PRO A 49 34.87 26.59 -42.25
CA PRO A 49 33.92 25.47 -42.30
C PRO A 49 34.52 24.11 -42.71
N ARG A 50 35.65 24.11 -43.42
CA ARG A 50 36.32 22.88 -43.87
C ARG A 50 36.95 22.08 -42.72
N ILE A 51 37.37 22.72 -41.63
CA ILE A 51 37.98 22.03 -40.47
C ILE A 51 36.91 21.32 -39.63
N LEU A 52 35.72 21.93 -39.50
CA LEU A 52 34.60 21.34 -38.75
C LEU A 52 34.10 20.02 -39.37
N LEU A 53 34.03 19.94 -40.71
CA LEU A 53 33.67 18.69 -41.39
C LEU A 53 34.67 17.55 -41.13
N SER A 54 35.97 17.85 -41.10
CA SER A 54 37.01 16.85 -40.86
C SER A 54 36.97 16.28 -39.44
N PHE A 55 36.71 17.12 -38.42
CA PHE A 55 36.54 16.64 -37.05
C PHE A 55 35.27 15.80 -36.87
N PHE A 56 34.16 16.15 -37.54
CA PHE A 56 32.93 15.35 -37.51
C PHE A 56 33.11 13.97 -38.14
N PHE A 57 33.90 13.86 -39.23
CA PHE A 57 34.16 12.59 -39.89
C PHE A 57 35.02 11.64 -39.06
N ILE A 58 36.06 12.14 -38.39
CA ILE A 58 36.96 11.31 -37.55
C ILE A 58 36.20 10.74 -36.34
N PHE A 59 35.31 11.52 -35.72
CA PHE A 59 34.55 11.05 -34.54
C PHE A 59 33.51 9.96 -34.83
N PHE A 60 33.10 9.79 -36.09
CA PHE A 60 32.06 8.82 -36.49
C PHE A 60 32.60 7.55 -37.18
N THR A 61 33.89 7.47 -37.50
CA THR A 61 34.46 6.31 -38.23
C THR A 61 35.29 5.34 -37.38
N GLU A 62 35.51 5.61 -36.09
CA GLU A 62 36.20 4.70 -35.15
C GLU A 62 35.28 4.17 -34.02
N LEU A 63 34.07 3.72 -34.37
CA LEU A 63 33.26 2.87 -33.48
C LEU A 63 33.58 1.39 -33.76
N PRO A 64 34.19 0.64 -32.83
CA PRO A 64 34.44 -0.78 -33.01
C PRO A 64 33.14 -1.57 -32.95
N THR A 65 32.71 -2.12 -34.08
CA THR A 65 31.53 -2.97 -34.22
C THR A 65 31.77 -4.39 -33.69
N SER A 66 31.93 -4.54 -32.38
CA SER A 66 31.62 -5.78 -31.64
C SER A 66 31.91 -5.67 -30.14
N SER A 67 30.87 -5.41 -29.35
CA SER A 67 30.66 -6.08 -28.06
C SER A 67 29.26 -5.77 -27.55
N THR A 68 28.45 -6.81 -27.34
CA THR A 68 27.17 -6.73 -26.63
C THR A 68 27.43 -6.55 -25.13
N THR A 69 28.03 -5.42 -24.78
CA THR A 69 28.08 -4.98 -23.39
C THR A 69 26.69 -4.49 -23.03
N SER A 70 25.94 -5.30 -22.28
CA SER A 70 24.73 -4.83 -21.62
C SER A 70 25.10 -3.62 -20.77
N LEU A 71 24.67 -2.43 -21.20
CA LEU A 71 24.66 -1.27 -20.33
C LEU A 71 23.74 -1.62 -19.17
N ALA A 72 24.33 -1.86 -18.00
CA ALA A 72 23.57 -1.94 -16.76
C ALA A 72 22.70 -0.67 -16.68
N PRO A 73 21.39 -0.80 -16.41
CA PRO A 73 20.51 0.36 -16.38
C PRO A 73 21.06 1.36 -15.37
N ILE A 74 21.18 2.63 -15.77
CA ILE A 74 21.57 3.72 -14.87
C ILE A 74 20.57 3.72 -13.71
N THR A 75 21.04 3.27 -12.55
CA THR A 75 20.20 3.16 -11.36
C THR A 75 19.96 4.56 -10.83
N MET A 76 18.80 5.14 -11.14
CA MET A 76 18.36 6.44 -10.63
C MET A 76 18.69 6.58 -9.13
N SER A 77 19.66 7.42 -8.81
CA SER A 77 20.24 7.50 -7.46
C SER A 77 19.36 8.34 -6.53
N LEU A 78 18.25 7.77 -6.07
CA LEU A 78 17.33 8.42 -5.15
C LEU A 78 17.87 8.41 -3.71
N THR A 79 18.14 9.59 -3.15
CA THR A 79 18.60 9.74 -1.76
C THR A 79 17.64 10.57 -0.94
N LEU A 80 17.00 9.97 0.06
CA LEU A 80 16.09 10.62 0.98
C LEU A 80 16.86 11.21 2.17
N TRP A 81 16.97 12.54 2.20
CA TRP A 81 17.52 13.29 3.32
C TRP A 81 16.43 13.46 4.38
N THR A 82 16.68 12.96 5.59
CA THR A 82 15.68 12.98 6.66
C THR A 82 16.26 12.97 8.07
N GLY A 83 15.49 13.49 9.03
CA GLY A 83 15.84 13.48 10.46
C GLY A 83 15.89 12.05 11.03
N THR A 84 16.94 11.76 11.79
CA THR A 84 17.18 10.44 12.42
C THR A 84 16.22 10.17 13.59
N HIS A 85 15.02 9.65 13.30
CA HIS A 85 14.11 9.14 14.32
C HIS A 85 13.32 7.92 13.80
N ASN A 86 13.38 6.81 14.53
CA ASN A 86 12.79 5.53 14.13
C ASN A 86 11.27 5.61 13.92
N GLU A 87 10.58 6.51 14.62
CA GLU A 87 9.13 6.73 14.49
C GLU A 87 8.75 7.91 13.57
N ASN A 88 9.65 8.35 12.68
CA ASN A 88 9.37 9.43 11.74
C ASN A 88 8.38 8.98 10.65
N ALA A 89 7.07 9.09 10.92
CA ALA A 89 5.98 8.70 10.02
C ALA A 89 6.11 9.26 8.60
N ARG A 90 6.65 10.49 8.44
CA ARG A 90 6.89 11.08 7.11
C ARG A 90 7.97 10.34 6.32
N THR A 91 8.98 9.81 6.99
CA THR A 91 10.02 8.96 6.38
C THR A 91 9.47 7.56 6.09
N GLN A 92 8.81 6.96 7.07
CA GLN A 92 8.26 5.61 6.94
C GLN A 92 7.28 5.51 5.76
N LYS A 93 6.32 6.44 5.64
CA LYS A 93 5.35 6.40 4.52
C LYS A 93 6.02 6.50 3.14
N ILE A 94 7.11 7.28 3.02
CA ILE A 94 7.90 7.41 1.79
C ILE A 94 8.61 6.09 1.45
N LEU A 95 9.24 5.45 2.44
CA LEU A 95 9.95 4.17 2.25
C LEU A 95 8.98 3.02 1.96
N VAL A 96 7.79 3.01 2.57
CA VAL A 96 6.73 2.05 2.27
C VAL A 96 6.25 2.20 0.83
N ALA A 97 5.97 3.43 0.38
CA ALA A 97 5.61 3.68 -1.01
C ALA A 97 6.72 3.27 -1.99
N ALA A 98 7.99 3.50 -1.65
CA ALA A 98 9.14 3.05 -2.45
C ALA A 98 9.22 1.52 -2.57
N ALA A 99 9.02 0.81 -1.46
CA ALA A 99 8.98 -0.65 -1.43
C ALA A 99 7.82 -1.22 -2.26
N PHE A 100 6.63 -0.60 -2.22
CA PHE A 100 5.52 -0.97 -3.10
C PHE A 100 5.85 -0.71 -4.56
N ALA A 101 6.39 0.47 -4.89
CA ALA A 101 6.75 0.89 -6.24
C ALA A 101 7.89 0.09 -6.88
N GLY A 102 8.61 -0.77 -6.14
CA GLY A 102 9.84 -1.42 -6.62
C GLY A 102 10.98 -0.43 -6.86
N VAL A 103 11.00 0.67 -6.10
CA VAL A 103 11.94 1.78 -6.24
C VAL A 103 12.91 1.77 -5.06
N GLN A 104 14.22 1.66 -5.34
CA GLN A 104 15.24 1.75 -4.30
C GLN A 104 15.43 3.21 -3.87
N VAL A 105 15.39 3.46 -2.56
CA VAL A 105 15.65 4.77 -1.96
C VAL A 105 16.73 4.62 -0.88
N THR A 106 17.82 5.35 -1.03
CA THR A 106 18.91 5.40 -0.04
C THR A 106 18.57 6.43 1.04
N ILE A 107 18.65 6.05 2.32
CA ILE A 107 18.42 6.99 3.43
C ILE A 107 19.71 7.73 3.76
N LYS A 108 19.65 9.06 3.79
CA LYS A 108 20.66 9.90 4.44
C LYS A 108 20.07 10.49 5.71
N GLY A 109 20.48 9.92 6.85
CA GLY A 109 20.18 10.47 8.16
C GLY A 109 20.90 11.81 8.36
N CYS A 110 20.16 12.80 8.81
CA CYS A 110 20.62 14.16 9.09
C CYS A 110 20.17 14.58 10.50
N THR A 111 20.86 15.57 11.08
CA THR A 111 20.47 16.18 12.34
C THR A 111 19.84 17.56 12.08
N TYR A 112 18.66 17.79 12.65
CA TYR A 112 18.02 19.11 12.56
C TYR A 112 18.89 20.16 13.26
N GLY A 113 19.16 21.28 12.59
CA GLY A 113 20.05 22.33 13.07
C GLY A 113 21.49 22.23 12.55
N THR A 114 21.80 21.23 11.71
CA THR A 114 23.16 21.06 11.16
C THR A 114 23.18 21.04 9.64
N GLU A 115 22.82 19.94 8.96
CA GLU A 115 22.98 19.86 7.50
C GLU A 115 21.92 20.67 6.74
N ASN A 116 20.76 20.92 7.36
CA ASN A 116 19.67 21.71 6.77
C ASN A 116 19.90 23.23 6.90
N GLU A 117 20.61 23.69 7.94
CA GLU A 117 20.77 25.12 8.25
C GLU A 117 21.91 25.76 7.45
N CYS A 118 21.87 25.63 6.13
CA CYS A 118 22.79 26.33 5.23
C CYS A 118 22.10 26.83 3.96
N ALA A 119 22.62 27.93 3.42
CA ALA A 119 22.09 28.54 2.19
C ALA A 119 22.13 27.60 0.97
N SER A 120 23.03 26.60 0.96
CA SER A 120 23.07 25.57 -0.07
C SER A 120 21.87 24.63 0.02
N PHE A 121 21.54 24.15 1.23
CA PHE A 121 20.36 23.31 1.44
C PHE A 121 19.06 24.07 1.16
N ALA A 122 18.98 25.33 1.59
CA ALA A 122 17.84 26.20 1.31
C ALA A 122 17.57 26.37 -0.20
N ARG A 123 18.62 26.54 -1.01
CA ARG A 123 18.52 26.74 -2.47
C ARG A 123 18.29 25.44 -3.25
N ASN A 124 18.89 24.34 -2.81
CA ASN A 124 18.98 23.10 -3.60
C ASN A 124 18.05 21.98 -3.13
N PHE A 125 17.51 22.04 -1.91
CA PHE A 125 16.70 20.97 -1.31
C PHE A 125 15.32 21.42 -0.83
N SER A 126 15.26 22.39 0.08
CA SER A 126 14.01 22.88 0.65
C SER A 126 14.16 24.35 1.05
N PRO A 127 13.40 25.29 0.46
CA PRO A 127 13.47 26.72 0.81
C PRO A 127 13.22 27.01 2.29
N CYS A 128 12.44 26.16 2.98
CA CYS A 128 12.17 26.26 4.40
C CYS A 128 13.20 25.52 5.29
N MET A 129 14.26 24.94 4.70
CA MET A 129 15.28 24.15 5.38
C MET A 129 14.71 22.97 6.20
N ARG A 130 13.70 22.28 5.65
CA ARG A 130 13.00 21.17 6.32
C ARG A 130 13.28 19.82 5.68
N TYR A 131 13.12 18.78 6.50
CA TYR A 131 13.06 17.38 6.07
C TYR A 131 11.61 16.86 6.07
N PRO A 132 11.26 15.86 5.23
CA PRO A 132 12.13 15.15 4.28
C PRO A 132 12.35 15.91 2.96
N ALA A 133 13.49 15.62 2.31
CA ALA A 133 13.77 16.01 0.92
C ALA A 133 14.38 14.83 0.15
N LEU A 134 13.82 14.50 -1.01
CA LEU A 134 14.32 13.45 -1.90
C LEU A 134 15.23 14.07 -2.96
N GLN A 135 16.51 13.71 -2.96
CA GLN A 135 17.46 14.04 -4.01
C GLN A 135 17.31 13.07 -5.18
N THR A 136 17.22 13.61 -6.39
CA THR A 136 17.20 12.90 -7.67
C THR A 136 18.33 13.44 -8.57
N GLU A 137 18.47 12.88 -9.77
CA GLU A 137 19.43 13.36 -10.77
C GLU A 137 19.02 14.71 -11.41
N GLU A 138 17.72 15.04 -11.38
CA GLU A 138 17.16 16.29 -11.92
C GLU A 138 17.13 17.43 -10.90
N GLY A 139 17.22 17.12 -9.60
CA GLY A 139 17.10 18.08 -8.51
C GLY A 139 16.52 17.46 -7.25
N ALA A 140 16.00 18.26 -6.33
CA ALA A 140 15.35 17.77 -5.11
C ALA A 140 13.83 17.98 -5.14
N VAL A 141 13.10 17.02 -4.57
CA VAL A 141 11.67 17.12 -4.26
C VAL A 141 11.52 17.20 -2.73
N PHE A 142 10.97 18.29 -2.22
CA PHE A 142 10.60 18.44 -0.81
C PHE A 142 9.08 18.32 -0.62
N GLU A 143 8.64 18.27 0.63
CA GLU A 143 7.30 17.87 1.10
C GLU A 143 6.97 16.37 0.93
N SER A 144 6.57 15.75 2.03
CA SER A 144 6.42 14.29 2.10
C SER A 144 5.40 13.73 1.10
N ASN A 145 4.31 14.44 0.83
CA ASN A 145 3.30 14.01 -0.15
C ASN A 145 3.74 14.26 -1.60
N ALA A 146 4.56 15.28 -1.87
CA ALA A 146 5.14 15.48 -3.20
C ALA A 146 6.20 14.39 -3.50
N ILE A 147 6.96 13.97 -2.50
CA ILE A 147 7.88 12.82 -2.59
C ILE A 147 7.10 11.51 -2.85
N LEU A 148 5.98 11.27 -2.16
CA LEU A 148 5.09 10.14 -2.45
C LEU A 148 4.61 10.16 -3.91
N ARG A 149 4.12 11.31 -4.40
CA ARG A 149 3.69 11.50 -5.80
C ARG A 149 4.83 11.23 -6.79
N HIS A 150 6.05 11.68 -6.50
CA HIS A 150 7.21 11.40 -7.35
C HIS A 150 7.51 9.90 -7.44
N ILE A 151 7.63 9.22 -6.30
CA ILE A 151 7.89 7.77 -6.22
C ILE A 151 6.82 6.95 -6.95
N ALA A 152 5.54 7.31 -6.78
CA ALA A 152 4.43 6.61 -7.42
C ALA A 152 4.33 6.83 -8.94
N ARG A 153 4.92 7.92 -9.47
CA ARG A 153 5.00 8.19 -10.91
C ARG A 153 6.18 7.50 -11.60
N ILE A 154 7.21 7.10 -10.84
CA ILE A 154 8.34 6.28 -11.31
C ILE A 154 8.20 4.80 -10.91
N ASP A 155 6.97 4.36 -10.64
CA ASP A 155 6.60 2.98 -10.27
C ASP A 155 7.12 1.96 -11.29
N LYS A 156 7.84 0.95 -10.79
CA LYS A 156 8.40 -0.18 -11.54
C LYS A 156 7.65 -1.49 -11.27
N SER A 157 6.76 -1.52 -10.29
CA SER A 157 5.95 -2.70 -9.93
C SER A 157 4.73 -2.87 -10.83
N GLY A 158 4.27 -1.81 -11.49
CA GLY A 158 3.03 -1.80 -12.26
C GLY A 158 1.76 -1.75 -11.40
N ALA A 159 1.88 -1.53 -10.09
CA ALA A 159 0.74 -1.42 -9.18
C ALA A 159 -0.17 -0.22 -9.49
N LYS A 160 0.36 0.82 -10.16
CA LYS A 160 -0.32 2.08 -10.47
C LYS A 160 -0.66 2.87 -9.20
N LEU A 161 0.34 3.03 -8.33
CA LEU A 161 0.19 3.65 -7.01
C LEU A 161 -0.29 5.12 -7.04
N TYR A 162 -0.29 5.77 -8.20
CA TYR A 162 -0.82 7.11 -8.43
C TYR A 162 -2.16 7.13 -9.19
N GLY A 163 -2.88 6.01 -9.21
CA GLY A 163 -4.12 5.82 -9.98
C GLY A 163 -3.85 5.35 -11.41
N ALA A 164 -4.83 4.67 -12.02
CA ALA A 164 -4.78 4.16 -13.38
C ALA A 164 -5.30 5.15 -14.43
N THR A 165 -6.03 6.18 -14.02
CA THR A 165 -6.63 7.20 -14.88
C THR A 165 -6.37 8.60 -14.32
N PRO A 166 -6.44 9.68 -15.12
CA PRO A 166 -6.30 11.05 -14.62
C PRO A 166 -7.30 11.39 -13.50
N PHE A 167 -8.51 10.82 -13.56
CA PHE A 167 -9.52 10.97 -12.51
C PHE A 167 -9.08 10.30 -11.20
N GLU A 168 -8.60 9.05 -11.25
CA GLU A 168 -8.05 8.38 -10.07
C GLU A 168 -6.83 9.11 -9.50
N SER A 169 -5.93 9.63 -10.34
CA SER A 169 -4.82 10.48 -9.88
C SER A 169 -5.29 11.72 -9.13
N SER A 170 -6.36 12.38 -9.61
CA SER A 170 -6.99 13.50 -8.90
C SER A 170 -7.65 13.08 -7.58
N GLN A 171 -8.25 11.88 -7.51
CA GLN A 171 -8.77 11.34 -6.26
C GLN A 171 -7.63 11.01 -5.27
N VAL A 172 -6.50 10.46 -5.75
CA VAL A 172 -5.30 10.24 -4.94
C VAL A 172 -4.78 11.56 -4.37
N ASP A 173 -4.73 12.61 -5.20
CA ASP A 173 -4.31 13.94 -4.74
C ASP A 173 -5.23 14.50 -3.65
N ALA A 174 -6.55 14.36 -3.80
CA ALA A 174 -7.52 14.80 -2.79
C ALA A 174 -7.30 14.09 -1.43
N TRP A 175 -6.99 12.79 -1.42
CA TRP A 175 -6.73 12.05 -0.18
C TRP A 175 -5.38 12.35 0.46
N LEU A 176 -4.34 12.62 -0.33
CA LEU A 176 -3.05 13.11 0.18
C LEU A 176 -3.23 14.45 0.90
N ASP A 177 -4.01 15.35 0.30
CA ASP A 177 -4.24 16.67 0.84
C ASP A 177 -5.17 16.59 2.08
N PHE A 178 -6.25 15.80 2.05
CA PHE A 178 -7.12 15.49 3.21
C PHE A 178 -6.34 14.93 4.42
N ALA A 179 -5.39 14.02 4.19
CA ALA A 179 -4.53 13.50 5.25
C ALA A 179 -3.71 14.62 5.94
N THR A 180 -3.41 15.70 5.21
CA THR A 180 -2.63 16.84 5.70
C THR A 180 -3.51 17.93 6.33
N THR A 181 -4.61 18.32 5.67
CA THR A 181 -5.46 19.44 6.07
C THR A 181 -6.50 19.08 7.12
N GLU A 182 -6.97 17.83 7.14
CA GLU A 182 -7.97 17.38 8.11
C GLU A 182 -7.35 16.49 9.18
N ILE A 183 -6.68 15.38 8.82
CA ILE A 183 -6.16 14.42 9.81
C ILE A 183 -4.95 15.01 10.57
N ASP A 184 -3.82 15.30 9.89
CA ASP A 184 -2.61 15.80 10.55
C ASP A 184 -2.87 17.14 11.26
N ALA A 185 -3.66 18.05 10.67
CA ALA A 185 -3.95 19.36 11.25
C ALA A 185 -4.84 19.30 12.51
N SER A 186 -5.90 18.49 12.52
CA SER A 186 -6.75 18.30 13.72
C SER A 186 -6.00 17.65 14.88
N ASN A 187 -4.96 16.88 14.56
CA ASN A 187 -4.09 16.20 15.51
C ASN A 187 -2.98 17.10 16.13
N LEU A 188 -2.77 18.33 15.65
CA LEU A 188 -1.71 19.21 16.16
C LEU A 188 -1.76 19.48 17.68
N PRO A 189 -2.92 19.66 18.34
CA PRO A 189 -2.97 19.82 19.80
C PRO A 189 -2.48 18.58 20.55
N TYR A 190 -2.85 17.38 20.09
CA TYR A 190 -2.41 16.12 20.68
C TYR A 190 -0.93 15.83 20.42
N LEU A 191 -0.37 16.33 19.32
CA LEU A 191 1.06 16.30 19.06
C LEU A 191 1.83 17.16 20.08
N ALA A 192 1.30 18.34 20.43
CA ALA A 192 1.87 19.21 21.46
C ALA A 192 1.70 18.62 22.88
N GLU A 193 0.60 17.92 23.14
CA GLU A 193 0.43 17.17 24.39
C GLU A 193 1.46 16.04 24.50
N PHE A 194 1.63 15.23 23.46
CA PHE A 194 2.53 14.08 23.45
C PHE A 194 4.02 14.47 23.56
N PHE A 195 4.47 15.49 22.84
CA PHE A 195 5.89 15.88 22.80
C PHE A 195 6.29 17.01 23.76
N HIS A 196 5.35 17.83 24.22
CA HIS A 196 5.63 19.03 25.01
C HIS A 196 4.82 19.13 26.30
N SER A 197 3.99 18.12 26.63
CA SER A 197 3.11 18.10 27.80
C SER A 197 2.13 19.28 27.86
N VAL A 198 1.79 19.86 26.71
CA VAL A 198 0.80 20.93 26.56
C VAL A 198 -0.56 20.28 26.33
N ALA A 199 -1.39 20.17 27.38
CA ALA A 199 -2.68 19.50 27.31
C ALA A 199 -3.55 20.00 26.14
N ALA A 200 -4.13 19.08 25.36
CA ALA A 200 -5.02 19.44 24.27
C ALA A 200 -6.31 20.13 24.80
N PRO A 201 -6.83 21.16 24.11
CA PRO A 201 -8.15 21.72 24.40
C PRO A 201 -9.23 20.65 24.27
N LYS A 202 -10.27 20.69 25.11
CA LYS A 202 -11.35 19.67 25.10
C LYS A 202 -12.09 19.63 23.77
N GLU A 203 -12.13 20.77 23.08
CA GLU A 203 -12.78 21.00 21.81
C GLU A 203 -11.98 20.42 20.63
N ALA A 204 -10.70 20.10 20.81
CA ALA A 204 -9.84 19.57 19.75
C ALA A 204 -10.34 18.21 19.22
N LEU A 205 -10.92 17.38 20.09
CA LEU A 205 -11.41 16.05 19.73
C LEU A 205 -12.47 16.10 18.63
N ALA A 206 -13.33 17.13 18.63
CA ALA A 206 -14.43 17.26 17.68
C ALA A 206 -13.94 17.34 16.22
N ARG A 207 -12.81 18.01 15.96
CA ARG A 207 -12.22 18.10 14.61
C ARG A 207 -11.56 16.78 14.17
N VAL A 208 -10.98 16.02 15.11
CA VAL A 208 -10.47 14.66 14.83
C VAL A 208 -11.64 13.73 14.50
N GLU A 209 -12.71 13.78 15.30
CA GLU A 209 -13.92 12.98 15.07
C GLU A 209 -14.64 13.34 13.77
N GLU A 210 -14.68 14.61 13.37
CA GLU A 210 -15.23 15.06 12.09
C GLU A 210 -14.49 14.42 10.90
N ALA A 211 -13.16 14.51 10.87
CA ALA A 211 -12.32 13.92 9.84
C ALA A 211 -12.48 12.38 9.78
N LEU A 212 -12.48 11.71 10.94
CA LEU A 212 -12.68 10.26 11.02
C LEU A 212 -14.10 9.84 10.61
N THR A 213 -15.12 10.66 10.86
CA THR A 213 -16.50 10.39 10.45
C THR A 213 -16.65 10.43 8.92
N GLY A 214 -16.04 11.41 8.25
CA GLY A 214 -16.00 11.47 6.79
C GLY A 214 -15.28 10.27 6.17
N LEU A 215 -14.17 9.85 6.77
CA LEU A 215 -13.39 8.70 6.34
C LEU A 215 -14.14 7.37 6.56
N GLU A 216 -14.83 7.21 7.70
CA GLU A 216 -15.64 6.03 8.03
C GLU A 216 -16.78 5.80 7.02
N LEU A 217 -17.45 6.89 6.64
CA LEU A 217 -18.51 6.89 5.62
C LEU A 217 -17.97 6.54 4.23
N TRP A 218 -16.82 7.12 3.83
CA TRP A 218 -16.22 6.81 2.52
C TRP A 218 -15.81 5.34 2.40
N LEU A 219 -15.29 4.76 3.48
CA LEU A 219 -14.78 3.39 3.54
C LEU A 219 -15.86 2.34 3.86
N GLU A 220 -17.12 2.72 4.06
CA GLU A 220 -18.21 1.76 4.30
C GLU A 220 -18.41 0.80 3.12
N THR A 221 -18.36 1.33 1.90
CA THR A 221 -18.59 0.55 0.67
C THR A 221 -17.33 0.20 -0.12
N ARG A 222 -16.16 0.70 0.29
CA ARG A 222 -14.87 0.62 -0.43
C ARG A 222 -13.81 -0.08 0.38
N THR A 223 -12.95 -0.88 -0.23
CA THR A 223 -11.81 -1.54 0.43
C THR A 223 -10.67 -0.55 0.65
N PHE A 224 -10.34 0.20 -0.40
CA PHE A 224 -9.28 1.21 -0.50
C PHE A 224 -9.88 2.57 -0.87
N LEU A 225 -9.10 3.65 -0.75
CA LEU A 225 -9.60 5.01 -0.98
C LEU A 225 -9.90 5.32 -2.45
N VAL A 226 -9.18 4.69 -3.39
CA VAL A 226 -9.27 4.94 -4.83
C VAL A 226 -9.19 3.61 -5.61
N GLY A 227 -10.08 3.41 -6.57
CA GLY A 227 -9.99 2.33 -7.57
C GLY A 227 -10.00 0.88 -7.04
N GLU A 228 -10.49 0.63 -5.81
CA GLU A 228 -10.45 -0.66 -5.12
C GLU A 228 -9.06 -1.35 -5.11
N ARG A 229 -7.98 -0.56 -5.15
CA ARG A 229 -6.61 -1.02 -5.02
C ARG A 229 -5.78 -0.07 -4.16
N MET A 230 -4.70 -0.58 -3.57
CA MET A 230 -3.82 0.25 -2.77
C MET A 230 -3.06 1.28 -3.62
N THR A 231 -3.10 2.52 -3.18
CA THR A 231 -2.43 3.68 -3.77
C THR A 231 -1.63 4.44 -2.70
N ILE A 232 -0.91 5.51 -3.08
CA ILE A 232 -0.29 6.40 -2.09
C ILE A 232 -1.30 7.17 -1.22
N ALA A 233 -2.57 7.23 -1.60
CA ALA A 233 -3.64 7.77 -0.75
C ALA A 233 -3.80 6.92 0.51
N ASP A 234 -3.93 5.59 0.33
CA ASP A 234 -4.08 4.62 1.41
C ASP A 234 -2.87 4.63 2.35
N ILE A 235 -1.67 4.71 1.77
CA ILE A 235 -0.42 4.81 2.53
C ILE A 235 -0.40 6.12 3.34
N ALA A 236 -0.69 7.28 2.74
CA ALA A 236 -0.66 8.55 3.47
C ALA A 236 -1.70 8.61 4.60
N VAL A 237 -2.95 8.21 4.33
CA VAL A 237 -4.02 8.18 5.33
C VAL A 237 -3.73 7.16 6.44
N ALA A 238 -3.23 5.96 6.12
CA ALA A 238 -2.88 4.97 7.13
C ALA A 238 -1.76 5.46 8.07
N PHE A 239 -0.76 6.18 7.57
CA PHE A 239 0.29 6.77 8.42
C PHE A 239 -0.20 7.98 9.25
N ALA A 240 -1.17 8.76 8.75
CA ALA A 240 -1.83 9.81 9.54
C ALA A 240 -2.72 9.21 10.66
N LEU A 241 -3.46 8.13 10.35
CA LEU A 241 -4.22 7.35 11.33
C LEU A 241 -3.31 6.70 12.38
N GLN A 242 -2.17 6.15 11.96
CA GLN A 242 -1.16 5.61 12.88
C GLN A 242 -0.75 6.64 13.92
N TRP A 243 -0.49 7.88 13.49
CA TRP A 243 -0.13 8.92 14.44
C TRP A 243 -1.31 9.32 15.32
N THR A 244 -2.51 9.47 14.74
CA THR A 244 -3.76 9.74 15.46
C THR A 244 -3.93 8.78 16.63
N TYR A 245 -3.88 7.47 16.39
CA TYR A 245 -4.06 6.46 17.46
C TYR A 245 -2.92 6.40 18.49
N ARG A 246 -1.74 6.95 18.19
CA ARG A 246 -0.55 6.89 19.06
C ARG A 246 -0.31 8.16 19.89
N ILE A 247 -0.63 9.36 19.38
CA ILE A 247 -0.52 10.61 20.15
C ILE A 247 -1.76 10.91 20.99
N ASN A 248 -2.94 10.46 20.57
CA ASN A 248 -4.17 10.59 21.36
C ASN A 248 -4.15 9.54 22.50
N VAL A 249 -3.22 9.64 23.44
CA VAL A 249 -2.99 8.64 24.50
C VAL A 249 -4.27 8.32 25.31
N HIS A 250 -5.17 9.30 25.43
CA HIS A 250 -6.45 9.16 26.13
C HIS A 250 -7.64 8.70 25.27
N HIS A 251 -7.60 8.91 23.95
CA HIS A 251 -8.76 8.66 23.05
C HIS A 251 -8.49 7.65 21.94
N GLY A 252 -7.24 7.32 21.62
CA GLY A 252 -6.86 6.54 20.44
C GLY A 252 -7.49 5.15 20.38
N GLU A 253 -7.64 4.47 21.52
CA GLU A 253 -8.32 3.18 21.61
C GLU A 253 -9.84 3.30 21.39
N GLU A 254 -10.47 4.38 21.85
CA GLU A 254 -11.90 4.64 21.65
C GLU A 254 -12.17 5.03 20.20
N LEU A 255 -11.34 5.90 19.61
CA LEU A 255 -11.40 6.28 18.20
C LEU A 255 -11.24 5.06 17.28
N ALA A 256 -10.30 4.16 17.56
CA ALA A 256 -10.12 2.91 16.81
C ALA A 256 -11.32 1.94 16.91
N LYS A 257 -12.03 1.94 18.05
CA LYS A 257 -13.26 1.13 18.24
C LYS A 257 -14.50 1.77 17.59
N LYS A 258 -14.58 3.11 17.57
CA LYS A 258 -15.68 3.90 17.02
C LYS A 258 -15.66 3.93 15.49
N TYR A 259 -14.49 4.16 14.90
CA TYR A 259 -14.28 4.30 13.46
C TYR A 259 -13.63 3.03 12.88
N LYS A 260 -14.46 2.01 12.65
CA LYS A 260 -14.03 0.64 12.34
C LYS A 260 -13.58 0.49 10.88
N ASN A 261 -14.21 1.18 9.93
CA ASN A 261 -13.79 1.19 8.53
C ASN A 261 -12.46 1.95 8.36
N ALA A 262 -12.29 3.07 9.06
CA ALA A 262 -11.01 3.79 9.12
C ALA A 262 -9.90 2.91 9.75
N TYR A 263 -10.18 2.27 10.89
CA TYR A 263 -9.23 1.33 11.52
C TYR A 263 -8.93 0.11 10.64
N ARG A 264 -9.93 -0.39 9.89
CA ARG A 264 -9.76 -1.46 8.89
C ARG A 264 -8.77 -1.04 7.80
N LEU A 265 -8.90 0.14 7.20
CA LEU A 265 -7.94 0.65 6.20
C LEU A 265 -6.53 0.75 6.80
N TYR A 266 -6.39 1.40 7.96
CA TYR A 266 -5.13 1.49 8.70
C TYR A 266 -4.48 0.12 8.88
N ASN A 267 -5.25 -0.85 9.38
CA ASN A 267 -4.76 -2.20 9.64
C ASN A 267 -4.40 -2.95 8.36
N THR A 268 -5.20 -2.83 7.29
CA THR A 268 -4.92 -3.42 5.97
C THR A 268 -3.59 -2.94 5.39
N VAL A 269 -3.24 -1.66 5.53
CA VAL A 269 -1.97 -1.10 5.03
C VAL A 269 -0.79 -1.47 5.94
N MET A 270 -0.99 -1.42 7.26
CA MET A 270 0.07 -1.67 8.25
C MET A 270 0.46 -3.14 8.40
N GLN A 271 -0.44 -4.07 8.05
CA GLN A 271 -0.17 -5.51 8.07
C GLN A 271 0.45 -6.06 6.77
N GLN A 272 0.58 -5.24 5.71
CA GLN A 272 1.26 -5.67 4.49
C GLN A 272 2.72 -6.02 4.78
N GLU A 273 3.23 -7.10 4.18
CA GLU A 273 4.60 -7.59 4.39
C GLU A 273 5.65 -6.49 4.16
N LYS A 274 5.61 -5.82 3.00
CA LYS A 274 6.48 -4.67 2.69
C LYS A 274 6.40 -3.54 3.71
N THR A 275 5.21 -3.23 4.25
CA THR A 275 5.05 -2.22 5.30
C THR A 275 5.73 -2.67 6.60
N VAL A 276 5.50 -3.92 7.01
CA VAL A 276 6.09 -4.51 8.22
C VAL A 276 7.61 -4.60 8.11
N GLU A 277 8.16 -4.96 6.95
CA GLU A 277 9.60 -5.00 6.67
C GLU A 277 10.23 -3.60 6.77
N VAL A 278 9.65 -2.59 6.13
CA VAL A 278 10.13 -1.21 6.20
C VAL A 278 10.06 -0.65 7.63
N LEU A 279 8.98 -0.95 8.37
CA LEU A 279 8.88 -0.52 9.77
C LEU A 279 9.92 -1.23 10.67
N LYS A 280 10.19 -2.52 10.44
CA LYS A 280 11.28 -3.24 11.11
C LYS A 280 12.65 -2.66 10.78
N SER A 281 12.95 -2.36 9.51
CA SER A 281 14.24 -1.79 9.10
C SER A 281 14.46 -0.36 9.61
N CYS A 282 13.38 0.39 9.83
CA CYS A 282 13.40 1.68 10.52
C CYS A 282 13.52 1.57 12.06
N GLY A 283 13.47 0.36 12.63
CA GLY A 283 13.45 0.15 14.09
C GLY A 283 12.22 0.73 14.78
N ALA A 284 11.07 0.79 14.09
CA ALA A 284 9.83 1.37 14.60
C ALA A 284 9.11 0.41 15.57
N THR A 285 8.39 0.98 16.55
CA THR A 285 7.53 0.18 17.44
C THR A 285 6.14 -0.02 16.85
N PHE A 286 5.55 -1.20 17.08
CA PHE A 286 4.23 -1.57 16.56
C PHE A 286 3.13 -1.35 17.60
N GLY A 287 2.02 -0.75 17.17
CA GLY A 287 0.81 -0.56 18.00
C GLY A 287 0.70 0.80 18.71
N PRO A 288 -0.41 1.01 19.46
CA PRO A 288 -0.66 2.24 20.19
C PRO A 288 0.30 2.40 21.38
N HIS A 289 0.73 3.63 21.64
CA HIS A 289 1.44 3.98 22.87
C HIS A 289 0.47 3.86 24.05
N LYS A 290 0.62 2.80 24.86
CA LYS A 290 -0.16 2.64 26.08
C LYS A 290 0.24 3.73 27.08
N ALA A 291 -0.75 4.44 27.62
CA ALA A 291 -0.54 5.33 28.75
C ALA A 291 0.26 4.60 29.84
N ALA A 292 1.34 5.23 30.33
CA ALA A 292 2.12 4.68 31.41
C ALA A 292 1.20 4.46 32.63
N LYS A 293 1.05 3.21 33.06
CA LYS A 293 0.44 2.93 34.36
C LYS A 293 1.29 3.64 35.40
N LYS A 294 0.70 4.59 36.15
CA LYS A 294 1.36 5.23 37.29
C LYS A 294 1.94 4.14 38.18
N GLU A 295 3.25 4.14 38.35
CA GLU A 295 3.94 3.21 39.25
C GLU A 295 3.71 3.65 40.69
N GLU A 296 2.60 3.20 41.27
CA GLU A 296 2.50 3.12 42.73
C GLU A 296 3.41 1.98 43.22
N LYS A 297 4.59 2.39 43.67
CA LYS A 297 5.60 1.68 44.46
C LYS A 297 5.33 0.19 44.73
N LYS A 298 6.00 -0.67 43.97
CA LYS A 298 6.29 -2.04 44.42
C LYS A 298 7.41 -2.04 45.45
N GLU A 299 7.05 -2.07 46.73
CA GLU A 299 7.89 -2.73 47.74
C GLU A 299 7.14 -3.93 48.33
N LYS A 300 7.86 -5.04 48.53
CA LYS A 300 7.46 -6.26 49.24
C LYS A 300 6.26 -7.04 48.66
N LYS A 301 6.59 -8.03 47.82
CA LYS A 301 6.38 -9.47 48.16
C LYS A 301 7.02 -10.38 47.11
N GLU A 302 8.34 -10.53 47.18
CA GLU A 302 8.95 -11.82 46.85
C GLU A 302 8.79 -12.74 48.07
N GLU A 303 7.72 -13.52 48.10
CA GLU A 303 7.72 -14.80 48.81
C GLU A 303 6.55 -15.67 48.32
N LYS A 304 6.81 -16.97 48.16
CA LYS A 304 5.86 -18.04 47.78
C LYS A 304 5.33 -18.01 46.34
N LYS A 305 6.22 -18.40 45.41
CA LYS A 305 5.83 -19.46 44.45
C LYS A 305 5.90 -20.82 45.16
N GLU A 306 5.19 -21.80 44.60
CA GLU A 306 5.09 -23.22 44.99
C GLU A 306 4.16 -23.59 46.17
N LYS A 307 2.88 -23.88 45.86
CA LYS A 307 2.42 -25.28 45.80
C LYS A 307 0.99 -25.47 45.23
N LYS A 308 0.85 -26.59 44.51
CA LYS A 308 -0.36 -27.38 44.18
C LYS A 308 -1.34 -26.91 43.11
N GLU A 309 -1.46 -27.78 42.10
CA GLU A 309 -2.66 -27.98 41.26
C GLU A 309 -3.85 -28.51 42.09
N LYS A 310 -5.08 -28.12 41.74
CA LYS A 310 -6.11 -28.97 41.10
C LYS A 310 -7.48 -28.27 41.08
N LYS A 311 -8.20 -28.42 39.95
CA LYS A 311 -9.65 -28.13 39.76
C LYS A 311 -10.52 -29.07 40.62
N PRO A 312 -11.75 -28.71 41.02
CA PRO A 312 -12.90 -28.60 40.09
C PRO A 312 -13.81 -27.37 40.30
N ALA A 313 -14.93 -27.33 39.57
CA ALA A 313 -15.85 -26.20 39.40
C ALA A 313 -17.17 -26.35 40.20
N ALA A 314 -17.80 -25.20 40.46
CA ALA A 314 -19.25 -24.89 40.54
C ALA A 314 -19.33 -23.41 40.96
N ASP A 315 -19.84 -22.43 40.19
CA ASP A 315 -21.19 -22.19 39.60
C ASP A 315 -22.06 -21.24 40.45
N ASP A 316 -23.09 -20.69 39.80
CA ASP A 316 -24.05 -19.62 40.17
C ASP A 316 -23.44 -18.18 40.05
N ASP A 317 -23.75 -17.32 39.07
CA ASP A 317 -25.03 -16.80 38.45
C ASP A 317 -25.42 -15.43 39.08
N GLU A 318 -26.07 -14.44 38.46
CA GLU A 318 -26.62 -14.08 37.11
C GLU A 318 -26.32 -12.56 36.91
N ASP A 319 -26.54 -11.84 35.79
CA ASP A 319 -27.04 -12.10 34.42
C ASP A 319 -25.94 -11.67 33.39
N ASP A 320 -25.90 -11.98 32.09
CA ASP A 320 -26.72 -12.69 31.09
C ASP A 320 -27.41 -11.86 29.98
N VAL A 321 -26.75 -11.82 28.81
CA VAL A 321 -27.37 -12.03 27.49
C VAL A 321 -26.40 -12.92 26.68
N PRO A 322 -26.83 -13.99 25.98
CA PRO A 322 -26.03 -15.22 25.97
C PRO A 322 -24.87 -15.29 24.97
N ARG A 323 -23.79 -15.98 25.39
CA ARG A 323 -22.80 -16.57 24.47
C ARG A 323 -23.05 -18.07 24.34
N GLU A 324 -23.52 -18.51 23.18
CA GLU A 324 -23.61 -19.94 22.90
C GLU A 324 -22.25 -20.65 23.02
N THR A 325 -22.26 -21.79 23.68
CA THR A 325 -21.09 -22.62 23.93
C THR A 325 -20.60 -23.25 22.63
N LYS A 326 -19.29 -23.11 22.35
CA LYS A 326 -18.67 -23.80 21.22
C LYS A 326 -18.75 -25.32 21.39
N LYS A 327 -19.74 -25.96 20.76
CA LYS A 327 -19.61 -27.35 20.33
C LYS A 327 -18.36 -27.46 19.45
N ALA A 328 -17.55 -28.50 19.64
CA ALA A 328 -16.46 -28.80 18.72
C ALA A 328 -17.07 -29.13 17.35
N ASN A 329 -16.71 -28.37 16.31
CA ASN A 329 -17.28 -28.54 14.98
C ASN A 329 -16.75 -29.86 14.37
N PRO A 330 -17.59 -30.76 13.82
CA PRO A 330 -17.14 -31.99 13.16
C PRO A 330 -16.05 -31.77 12.09
N LEU A 331 -16.00 -30.61 11.45
CA LEU A 331 -15.00 -30.24 10.45
C LEU A 331 -13.58 -30.06 11.03
N ASP A 332 -13.44 -29.82 12.35
CA ASP A 332 -12.15 -29.78 13.04
C ASP A 332 -11.50 -31.16 13.21
N LEU A 333 -12.28 -32.24 13.04
CA LEU A 333 -11.81 -33.63 13.16
C LEU A 333 -11.33 -34.21 11.82
N LEU A 334 -11.47 -33.47 10.71
CA LEU A 334 -11.10 -33.93 9.38
C LEU A 334 -9.58 -33.92 9.17
N PRO A 335 -9.00 -34.95 8.51
CA PRO A 335 -7.55 -35.08 8.32
C PRO A 335 -6.97 -33.88 7.55
N PRO A 336 -5.76 -33.40 7.89
CA PRO A 336 -5.15 -32.24 7.23
C PRO A 336 -5.11 -32.39 5.71
N SER A 337 -5.60 -31.36 5.01
CA SER A 337 -5.69 -31.32 3.55
C SER A 337 -4.50 -30.57 2.96
N LYS A 338 -4.15 -30.87 1.71
CA LYS A 338 -3.14 -30.12 0.94
C LYS A 338 -3.55 -28.65 0.77
N LEU A 339 -4.84 -28.36 0.65
CA LEU A 339 -5.37 -27.01 0.59
C LEU A 339 -5.50 -26.44 2.01
N VAL A 340 -4.58 -25.55 2.39
CA VAL A 340 -4.76 -24.73 3.60
C VAL A 340 -5.59 -23.50 3.22
N LEU A 341 -6.87 -23.49 3.58
CA LEU A 341 -7.79 -22.42 3.16
C LEU A 341 -7.35 -21.03 3.63
N ASP A 342 -6.78 -20.91 4.83
CA ASP A 342 -6.21 -19.64 5.33
C ASP A 342 -5.00 -19.18 4.51
N ALA A 343 -4.22 -20.09 3.94
CA ALA A 343 -3.13 -19.75 3.02
C ALA A 343 -3.69 -19.29 1.67
N PHE A 344 -4.71 -20.00 1.14
CA PHE A 344 -5.39 -19.57 -0.09
C PHE A 344 -6.00 -18.17 0.05
N LYS A 345 -6.67 -17.90 1.18
CA LYS A 345 -7.26 -16.59 1.47
C LYS A 345 -6.25 -15.46 1.51
N ARG A 346 -5.02 -15.72 1.99
CA ARG A 346 -3.90 -14.77 1.95
C ARG A 346 -3.41 -14.60 0.52
N GLU A 347 -3.16 -15.69 -0.20
CA GLU A 347 -2.69 -15.69 -1.58
C GLU A 347 -3.62 -14.88 -2.50
N TYR A 348 -4.93 -15.17 -2.43
CA TYR A 348 -6.00 -14.48 -3.14
C TYR A 348 -6.18 -13.00 -2.73
N SER A 349 -5.72 -12.61 -1.54
CA SER A 349 -5.80 -11.21 -1.08
C SER A 349 -4.57 -10.38 -1.44
N ASN A 350 -3.42 -11.03 -1.64
CA ASN A 350 -2.12 -10.37 -1.69
C ASN A 350 -1.53 -10.34 -3.11
N ASN A 351 -1.87 -11.32 -3.96
CA ASN A 351 -1.28 -11.51 -5.28
C ASN A 351 -2.35 -11.45 -6.39
N ASP A 352 -1.90 -11.30 -7.64
CA ASP A 352 -2.80 -11.26 -8.80
C ASP A 352 -3.59 -12.56 -8.94
N THR A 353 -4.91 -12.43 -9.12
CA THR A 353 -5.81 -13.58 -9.14
C THR A 353 -5.56 -14.52 -10.31
N ARG A 354 -5.34 -13.99 -11.52
CA ARG A 354 -5.17 -14.82 -12.73
C ARG A 354 -3.76 -15.39 -12.83
N ALA A 355 -2.74 -14.59 -12.51
CA ALA A 355 -1.35 -14.98 -12.66
C ALA A 355 -0.81 -15.83 -11.49
N VAL A 356 -1.37 -15.68 -10.28
CA VAL A 356 -0.83 -16.33 -9.07
C VAL A 356 -1.89 -17.09 -8.28
N ALA A 357 -2.94 -16.42 -7.79
CA ALA A 357 -3.81 -17.04 -6.79
C ALA A 357 -4.68 -18.19 -7.33
N ALA A 358 -5.23 -18.06 -8.54
CA ALA A 358 -5.98 -19.15 -9.17
C ALA A 358 -5.05 -20.33 -9.57
N PRO A 359 -3.89 -20.13 -10.22
CA PRO A 359 -2.89 -21.20 -10.38
C PRO A 359 -2.50 -21.87 -9.07
N TRP A 360 -2.29 -21.10 -7.99
CA TRP A 360 -2.01 -21.64 -6.66
C TRP A 360 -3.18 -22.49 -6.12
N PHE A 361 -4.42 -22.04 -6.30
CA PHE A 361 -5.62 -22.79 -5.92
C PHE A 361 -5.64 -24.16 -6.61
N PHE A 362 -5.56 -24.21 -7.94
CA PHE A 362 -5.62 -25.47 -8.68
C PHE A 362 -4.43 -26.40 -8.37
N ASN A 363 -3.26 -25.87 -8.03
CA ASN A 363 -2.09 -26.66 -7.67
C ASN A 363 -2.18 -27.26 -6.26
N ASN A 364 -2.89 -26.60 -5.34
CA ASN A 364 -3.03 -27.04 -3.94
C ASN A 364 -4.39 -27.66 -3.61
N TYR A 365 -5.38 -27.54 -4.50
CA TYR A 365 -6.71 -28.11 -4.35
C TYR A 365 -6.66 -29.63 -4.10
N ASP A 366 -7.57 -30.08 -3.24
CA ASP A 366 -7.63 -31.42 -2.72
C ASP A 366 -9.10 -31.86 -2.62
N PRO A 367 -9.58 -32.73 -3.53
CA PRO A 367 -10.97 -33.18 -3.57
C PRO A 367 -11.33 -34.14 -2.42
N GLU A 368 -10.37 -34.64 -1.65
CA GLU A 368 -10.68 -35.38 -0.42
C GLU A 368 -10.97 -34.44 0.74
N GLY A 369 -10.36 -33.26 0.72
CA GLY A 369 -10.42 -32.28 1.79
C GLY A 369 -11.45 -31.15 1.62
N TYR A 370 -11.83 -30.82 0.39
CA TYR A 370 -12.76 -29.73 0.09
C TYR A 370 -13.73 -30.10 -1.04
N THR A 371 -14.89 -29.46 -1.04
CA THR A 371 -15.87 -29.52 -2.13
C THR A 371 -16.18 -28.11 -2.60
N CYS A 372 -16.28 -27.92 -3.92
CA CYS A 372 -16.62 -26.64 -4.52
C CYS A 372 -18.03 -26.65 -5.10
N PHE A 373 -18.67 -25.49 -5.05
CA PHE A 373 -20.05 -25.31 -5.52
C PHE A 373 -20.20 -24.04 -6.34
N TRP A 374 -21.06 -24.09 -7.35
CA TRP A 374 -21.73 -22.90 -7.86
C TRP A 374 -22.96 -22.61 -7.01
N CYS A 375 -23.22 -21.33 -6.74
CA CYS A 375 -24.48 -20.86 -6.18
C CYS A 375 -25.18 -19.91 -7.17
N LYS A 376 -26.50 -20.01 -7.31
CA LYS A 376 -27.33 -19.02 -8.01
C LYS A 376 -28.52 -18.66 -7.15
N TYR A 377 -28.81 -17.38 -6.97
CA TYR A 377 -29.95 -16.95 -6.16
C TYR A 377 -31.27 -17.27 -6.87
N LYS A 378 -32.29 -17.72 -6.13
CA LYS A 378 -33.57 -18.18 -6.68
C LYS A 378 -34.46 -17.02 -7.15
N TYR A 379 -34.49 -15.93 -6.40
CA TYR A 379 -35.46 -14.84 -6.59
C TYR A 379 -34.88 -13.65 -7.36
N ASN A 380 -34.18 -13.90 -8.48
CA ASN A 380 -33.54 -12.83 -9.26
C ASN A 380 -34.53 -11.81 -9.87
N GLU A 381 -35.80 -12.17 -10.05
CA GLU A 381 -36.82 -11.25 -10.60
C GLU A 381 -37.19 -10.10 -9.62
N ASP A 382 -36.91 -10.27 -8.33
CA ASP A 382 -37.10 -9.23 -7.32
C ASP A 382 -35.93 -8.22 -7.26
N ASN A 383 -34.79 -8.56 -7.86
CA ASN A 383 -33.58 -7.73 -7.89
C ASN A 383 -33.72 -6.53 -8.85
N LYS A 384 -34.26 -5.43 -8.34
CA LYS A 384 -34.56 -4.20 -9.11
C LYS A 384 -33.60 -3.04 -8.88
N VAL A 385 -32.73 -3.11 -7.86
CA VAL A 385 -31.76 -2.06 -7.50
C VAL A 385 -30.46 -2.72 -7.02
N PRO A 386 -29.32 -2.55 -7.71
CA PRO A 386 -28.07 -3.26 -7.39
C PRO A 386 -27.61 -3.08 -5.94
N PHE A 387 -27.72 -1.87 -5.39
CA PHE A 387 -27.36 -1.57 -4.00
C PHE A 387 -28.23 -2.34 -2.97
N MET A 388 -29.50 -2.60 -3.26
CA MET A 388 -30.35 -3.41 -2.37
C MET A 388 -29.92 -4.88 -2.41
N THR A 389 -29.63 -5.39 -3.60
CA THR A 389 -29.10 -6.75 -3.81
C THR A 389 -27.73 -6.95 -3.15
N ALA A 390 -26.85 -5.95 -3.21
CA ALA A 390 -25.57 -5.95 -2.50
C ALA A 390 -25.73 -6.00 -0.96
N ASN A 391 -26.73 -5.30 -0.42
CA ASN A 391 -27.07 -5.39 1.01
C ASN A 391 -27.63 -6.77 1.41
N LEU A 392 -28.37 -7.46 0.52
CA LEU A 392 -28.81 -8.84 0.74
C LEU A 392 -27.61 -9.79 0.84
N VAL A 393 -26.69 -9.73 -0.13
CA VAL A 393 -25.44 -10.52 -0.11
C VAL A 393 -24.62 -10.23 1.15
N ARG A 394 -24.48 -8.95 1.54
CA ARG A 394 -23.80 -8.54 2.77
C ARG A 394 -24.45 -9.14 4.01
N GLY A 395 -25.77 -9.10 4.12
CA GLY A 395 -26.52 -9.66 5.25
C GLY A 395 -26.32 -11.18 5.37
N TRP A 396 -26.40 -11.90 4.24
CA TRP A 396 -26.12 -13.34 4.19
C TRP A 396 -24.68 -13.67 4.59
N PHE A 397 -23.70 -12.89 4.12
CA PHE A 397 -22.29 -13.07 4.52
C PHE A 397 -22.08 -12.82 6.02
N GLN A 398 -22.75 -11.82 6.61
CA GLN A 398 -22.72 -11.60 8.06
C GLN A 398 -23.30 -12.78 8.85
N ARG A 399 -24.37 -13.40 8.35
CA ARG A 399 -24.95 -14.62 8.93
C ARG A 399 -24.05 -15.85 8.78
N MET A 400 -23.18 -15.90 7.77
CA MET A 400 -22.20 -16.98 7.59
C MET A 400 -20.89 -16.83 8.39
N GLU A 401 -20.67 -15.74 9.14
CA GLU A 401 -19.35 -15.43 9.76
C GLU A 401 -18.82 -16.55 10.69
N HIS A 402 -19.67 -17.36 11.34
CA HIS A 402 -19.25 -18.54 12.11
C HIS A 402 -18.70 -19.69 11.24
N THR A 403 -19.11 -19.77 9.98
CA THR A 403 -18.58 -20.75 8.99
C THR A 403 -17.21 -20.35 8.44
N ARG A 404 -16.78 -19.10 8.65
CA ARG A 404 -15.62 -18.46 8.00
C ARG A 404 -14.34 -19.29 8.02
N LYS A 405 -14.05 -20.01 9.09
CA LYS A 405 -12.87 -20.89 9.19
C LYS A 405 -12.85 -22.02 8.16
N TYR A 406 -14.01 -22.44 7.67
CA TYR A 406 -14.22 -23.63 6.84
C TYR A 406 -14.66 -23.31 5.41
N ALA A 407 -14.95 -22.05 5.12
CA ALA A 407 -15.57 -21.60 3.88
C ALA A 407 -14.79 -20.44 3.24
N PHE A 408 -14.72 -20.45 1.91
CA PHE A 408 -14.34 -19.33 1.07
C PHE A 408 -15.39 -19.19 -0.03
N GLY A 409 -15.77 -17.98 -0.39
CA GLY A 409 -16.78 -17.75 -1.42
C GLY A 409 -16.58 -16.44 -2.17
N VAL A 410 -17.07 -16.40 -3.40
CA VAL A 410 -17.21 -15.19 -4.20
C VAL A 410 -18.65 -15.13 -4.71
N ALA A 411 -19.36 -14.06 -4.38
CA ALA A 411 -20.67 -13.75 -4.93
C ALA A 411 -20.57 -12.53 -5.84
N LEU A 412 -21.08 -12.65 -7.06
CA LEU A 412 -21.10 -11.61 -8.08
C LEU A 412 -22.55 -11.24 -8.41
N ILE A 413 -22.80 -9.94 -8.55
CA ILE A 413 -24.04 -9.39 -9.07
C ILE A 413 -23.81 -9.08 -10.55
N ILE A 414 -24.46 -9.83 -11.43
CA ILE A 414 -24.24 -9.77 -12.89
C ILE A 414 -25.49 -9.29 -13.64
N GLY A 415 -25.32 -8.43 -14.63
CA GLY A 415 -26.41 -7.91 -15.45
C GLY A 415 -26.39 -6.40 -15.61
N GLU A 416 -27.56 -5.78 -15.43
CA GLU A 416 -27.80 -4.35 -15.62
C GLU A 416 -28.60 -3.78 -14.43
N GLU A 417 -28.62 -2.45 -14.26
CA GLU A 417 -29.29 -1.79 -13.13
C GLU A 417 -30.74 -2.25 -12.91
N LYS A 418 -31.48 -2.54 -13.99
CA LYS A 418 -32.89 -2.93 -13.97
C LYS A 418 -33.12 -4.41 -14.33
N GLY A 419 -32.15 -5.26 -14.00
CA GLY A 419 -32.30 -6.72 -14.09
C GLY A 419 -30.95 -7.39 -13.93
N HIS A 420 -30.65 -7.87 -12.72
CA HIS A 420 -29.39 -8.48 -12.35
C HIS A 420 -29.57 -9.71 -11.47
N GLU A 421 -28.67 -10.67 -11.64
CA GLU A 421 -28.68 -11.97 -10.98
C GLU A 421 -27.54 -12.06 -9.96
N ILE A 422 -27.75 -12.80 -8.88
CA ILE A 422 -26.64 -13.17 -7.98
C ILE A 422 -26.16 -14.56 -8.36
N VAL A 423 -24.90 -14.65 -8.74
CA VAL A 423 -24.18 -15.91 -9.00
C VAL A 423 -22.95 -15.99 -8.10
N GLY A 424 -22.39 -17.17 -7.88
CA GLY A 424 -21.18 -17.27 -7.08
C GLY A 424 -20.49 -18.63 -7.10
N PHE A 425 -19.27 -18.62 -6.60
CA PHE A 425 -18.37 -19.76 -6.48
C PHE A 425 -17.99 -19.93 -5.01
N TRP A 426 -18.08 -21.16 -4.49
CA TRP A 426 -17.79 -21.48 -3.10
C TRP A 426 -16.86 -22.68 -2.96
N VAL A 427 -16.07 -22.66 -1.89
CA VAL A 427 -15.14 -23.70 -1.47
C VAL A 427 -15.41 -24.01 0.00
N PHE A 428 -15.86 -25.22 0.30
CA PHE A 428 -16.18 -25.67 1.65
C PHE A 428 -15.29 -26.82 2.08
N ARG A 429 -14.87 -26.81 3.36
CA ARG A 429 -14.10 -27.87 4.00
C ARG A 429 -14.97 -29.11 4.20
N GLY A 430 -14.46 -30.27 3.82
CA GLY A 430 -15.17 -31.55 3.90
C GLY A 430 -15.63 -32.06 2.54
N LYS A 431 -16.50 -33.07 2.55
CA LYS A 431 -17.17 -33.61 1.36
C LYS A 431 -18.64 -33.23 1.37
N GLY A 432 -19.13 -32.67 0.26
CA GLY A 432 -20.49 -32.15 0.14
C GLY A 432 -20.70 -30.81 0.88
N MET A 433 -21.96 -30.39 1.00
CA MET A 433 -22.34 -29.16 1.70
C MET A 433 -22.26 -29.37 3.23
N PRO A 434 -21.48 -28.57 3.98
CA PRO A 434 -21.41 -28.74 5.43
C PRO A 434 -22.70 -28.31 6.13
N GLU A 435 -23.13 -29.07 7.13
CA GLU A 435 -24.33 -28.79 7.94
C GLU A 435 -24.33 -27.36 8.51
N ILE A 436 -23.19 -26.89 9.03
CA ILE A 436 -23.01 -25.52 9.55
C ILE A 436 -23.23 -24.41 8.51
N VAL A 437 -23.21 -24.72 7.20
CA VAL A 437 -23.53 -23.80 6.09
C VAL A 437 -25.01 -23.91 5.73
N THR A 438 -25.56 -25.13 5.71
CA THR A 438 -26.98 -25.42 5.46
C THR A 438 -27.89 -24.85 6.55
N GLU A 439 -27.43 -24.81 7.81
CA GLU A 439 -28.13 -24.18 8.95
C GLU A 439 -28.16 -22.64 8.87
N VAL A 440 -27.41 -22.01 7.96
CA VAL A 440 -27.38 -20.54 7.86
C VAL A 440 -28.59 -20.03 7.09
N VAL A 441 -29.39 -19.19 7.76
CA VAL A 441 -30.53 -18.49 7.17
C VAL A 441 -30.12 -17.74 5.89
N ASP A 442 -30.93 -17.93 4.85
CA ASP A 442 -30.77 -17.51 3.46
C ASP A 442 -29.88 -18.40 2.56
N THR A 443 -29.16 -19.40 3.10
CA THR A 443 -28.46 -20.39 2.25
C THR A 443 -29.45 -21.18 1.37
N GLU A 444 -30.66 -21.40 1.87
CA GLU A 444 -31.80 -22.01 1.17
C GLU A 444 -32.33 -21.16 0.00
N ASN A 445 -32.05 -19.85 -0.03
CA ASN A 445 -32.47 -18.94 -1.10
C ASN A 445 -31.56 -19.03 -2.34
N PHE A 446 -30.53 -19.88 -2.30
CA PHE A 446 -29.66 -20.20 -3.43
C PHE A 446 -29.87 -21.65 -3.90
N ASP A 447 -29.79 -21.85 -5.21
CA ASP A 447 -29.57 -23.15 -5.83
C ASP A 447 -28.07 -23.45 -5.82
N TRP A 448 -27.71 -24.67 -5.39
CA TRP A 448 -26.34 -25.12 -5.21
C TRP A 448 -26.03 -26.28 -6.14
N THR A 449 -24.97 -26.16 -6.94
CA THR A 449 -24.50 -27.20 -7.87
C THR A 449 -23.08 -27.57 -7.51
N GLU A 450 -22.84 -28.83 -7.13
CA GLU A 450 -21.50 -29.34 -6.81
C GLU A 450 -20.63 -29.45 -8.06
N ILE A 451 -19.37 -29.00 -7.96
CA ILE A 451 -18.40 -29.01 -9.06
C ILE A 451 -17.63 -30.33 -9.03
N ALA A 452 -18.05 -31.30 -9.84
CA ALA A 452 -17.45 -32.63 -9.88
C ALA A 452 -16.03 -32.66 -10.47
N ASP A 453 -15.67 -31.74 -11.38
CA ASP A 453 -14.32 -31.63 -11.96
C ASP A 453 -13.88 -30.17 -12.08
N ILE A 454 -13.05 -29.77 -11.12
CA ILE A 454 -12.45 -28.42 -11.04
C ILE A 454 -11.48 -28.13 -12.19
N GLN A 455 -10.81 -29.14 -12.78
CA GLN A 455 -9.89 -28.90 -13.89
C GLN A 455 -10.64 -28.65 -15.20
N LYS A 456 -11.82 -29.27 -15.37
CA LYS A 456 -12.71 -29.00 -16.50
C LYS A 456 -13.32 -27.60 -16.45
N GLU A 457 -13.71 -27.13 -15.26
CA GLU A 457 -14.35 -25.82 -15.05
C GLU A 457 -13.35 -24.73 -14.63
N LYS A 458 -12.05 -25.00 -14.79
CA LYS A 458 -10.93 -24.16 -14.37
C LYS A 458 -11.00 -22.72 -14.87
N GLU A 459 -11.38 -22.52 -16.12
CA GLU A 459 -11.52 -21.19 -16.73
C GLU A 459 -12.66 -20.40 -16.06
N GLN A 460 -13.82 -21.04 -15.88
CA GLN A 460 -14.96 -20.43 -15.20
C GLN A 460 -14.67 -20.10 -13.74
N ILE A 461 -13.99 -20.99 -13.02
CA ILE A 461 -13.56 -20.74 -11.64
C ILE A 461 -12.55 -19.59 -11.60
N THR A 462 -11.61 -19.51 -12.55
CA THR A 462 -10.64 -18.41 -12.64
C THR A 462 -11.32 -17.07 -12.89
N ASP A 463 -12.30 -17.02 -13.81
CA ASP A 463 -13.05 -15.82 -14.12
C ASP A 463 -13.90 -15.34 -12.92
N TYR A 464 -14.61 -16.26 -12.25
CA TYR A 464 -15.35 -15.93 -11.03
C TYR A 464 -14.45 -15.47 -9.89
N LEU A 465 -13.26 -16.07 -9.73
CA LEU A 465 -12.26 -15.59 -8.79
C LEU A 465 -11.75 -14.19 -9.16
N ALA A 466 -11.56 -13.89 -10.45
CA ALA A 466 -11.04 -12.61 -10.95
C ALA A 466 -12.10 -11.49 -11.07
N TRP A 467 -13.40 -11.84 -11.05
CA TRP A 467 -14.55 -10.94 -11.28
C TRP A 467 -14.64 -10.39 -12.71
N GLU A 468 -13.98 -11.04 -13.66
CA GLU A 468 -13.93 -10.67 -15.07
C GLU A 468 -13.74 -11.94 -15.92
N GLY A 469 -14.13 -11.91 -17.19
CA GLY A 469 -13.80 -12.96 -18.15
C GLY A 469 -14.99 -13.49 -18.98
N PRO A 470 -14.72 -14.25 -20.05
CA PRO A 470 -15.71 -14.64 -21.05
C PRO A 470 -16.75 -15.65 -20.56
N THR A 471 -16.48 -16.36 -19.46
CA THR A 471 -17.43 -17.36 -18.93
C THR A 471 -18.51 -16.74 -18.03
N ILE A 472 -18.36 -15.48 -17.63
CA ILE A 472 -19.40 -14.76 -16.88
C ILE A 472 -20.45 -14.27 -17.89
N PRO A 473 -21.71 -14.74 -17.83
CA PRO A 473 -22.66 -14.57 -18.93
C PRO A 473 -23.20 -13.15 -19.11
N ARG A 474 -23.00 -12.27 -18.14
CA ARG A 474 -23.42 -10.85 -18.15
C ARG A 474 -22.36 -9.98 -17.43
N PRO A 475 -22.31 -8.66 -17.69
CA PRO A 475 -21.35 -7.77 -17.02
C PRO A 475 -21.45 -7.83 -15.49
N VAL A 476 -20.31 -7.83 -14.79
CA VAL A 476 -20.27 -7.75 -13.33
C VAL A 476 -20.52 -6.31 -12.90
N LEU A 477 -21.56 -6.07 -12.09
CA LEU A 477 -21.90 -4.76 -11.53
C LEU A 477 -21.21 -4.53 -10.18
N GLU A 478 -21.22 -5.55 -9.32
CA GLU A 478 -20.59 -5.56 -8.00
C GLU A 478 -20.24 -7.01 -7.63
N GLY A 479 -19.22 -7.20 -6.78
CA GLY A 479 -18.90 -8.50 -6.19
C GLY A 479 -18.59 -8.40 -4.70
N ARG A 480 -18.63 -9.53 -4.00
CA ARG A 480 -18.22 -9.68 -2.60
C ARG A 480 -17.49 -11.02 -2.42
N VAL A 481 -16.37 -11.00 -1.67
CA VAL A 481 -15.64 -12.21 -1.29
C VAL A 481 -15.85 -12.51 0.20
N PHE A 482 -16.23 -13.74 0.50
CA PHE A 482 -16.31 -14.30 1.84
C PHE A 482 -14.99 -15.02 2.17
N LYS A 483 -14.23 -14.49 3.13
CA LYS A 483 -12.89 -15.02 3.49
C LYS A 483 -12.53 -14.74 4.95
#